data_AF-A0A5Q0UGQ1-F1
#
_entry.id   AF-A0A5Q0UGQ1-F1
#
_cell.length_a   1.000
_cell.length_b   1.000
_cell.length_c   1.000
_cell.angle_alpha   90.00
_cell.angle_beta   90.00
_cell.angle_gamma   90.00
#
_symmetry.space_group_name_H-M   'P 1'
#
loop_
_entity.id
_entity.type
_entity.pdbx_description
1 polymer ?
#
loop_
_entity_poly.entity_id
_entity_poly.type
_entity_poly.pdbx_seq_one_letter_code
_entity_poly.pdbx_strand_id
1 'polypeptide(L)'
;MAQGDTINRIIDRVNDFNRRVRDLEEKVRNLNARVNTLDDTLLDKTGDLSDDMQDLRDDMSEIRDRLANMEVDIKEINREKRKFVTSQELEEMENYMDLMNPINSSFITKSEAQDMLEENNQEAMSKNEVENLIDRKLKNLEKEQDFREAQN
;
A
#
# COMPACT_ATOMS: atom_id res chain seq x y z
N MET A 1 77.71 64.45 -19.18
CA MET A 1 77.63 62.99 -18.89
C MET A 1 76.27 62.59 -18.30
N ALA A 2 75.66 63.35 -17.39
CA ALA A 2 74.38 62.99 -16.73
C ALA A 2 73.12 62.85 -17.65
N GLN A 3 73.09 63.50 -18.81
CA GLN A 3 71.96 63.39 -19.75
C GLN A 3 71.89 62.04 -20.46
N GLY A 4 73.04 61.43 -20.79
CA GLY A 4 73.09 60.13 -21.47
C GLY A 4 72.57 58.99 -20.59
N ASP A 5 72.92 58.99 -19.31
CA ASP A 5 72.46 57.97 -18.34
C ASP A 5 70.95 58.03 -18.11
N THR A 6 70.37 59.24 -18.13
CA THR A 6 68.93 59.42 -17.97
C THR A 6 68.17 58.87 -19.19
N ILE A 7 68.69 59.11 -20.39
CA ILE A 7 68.12 58.57 -21.64
C ILE A 7 68.19 57.04 -21.64
N ASN A 8 69.34 56.45 -21.25
CA ASN A 8 69.48 54.99 -21.21
C ASN A 8 68.49 54.33 -20.23
N ARG A 9 68.29 54.91 -19.04
CA ARG A 9 67.28 54.42 -18.09
C ARG A 9 65.85 54.51 -18.60
N ILE A 10 65.54 55.55 -19.37
CA ILE A 10 64.23 55.69 -20.02
C ILE A 10 64.06 54.61 -21.09
N ILE A 11 65.09 54.38 -21.92
CA ILE A 11 65.08 53.32 -22.95
C ILE A 11 64.88 51.94 -22.31
N ASP A 12 65.60 51.63 -21.23
CA ASP A 12 65.46 50.36 -20.53
C ASP A 12 64.05 50.16 -19.97
N ARG A 13 63.47 51.21 -19.39
CA ARG A 13 62.11 51.18 -18.86
C ARG A 13 61.06 51.05 -19.97
N VAL A 14 61.24 51.72 -21.11
CA VAL A 14 60.36 51.57 -22.29
C VAL A 14 60.45 50.16 -22.85
N ASN A 15 61.65 49.58 -22.89
CA ASN A 15 61.85 48.20 -23.34
C ASN A 15 61.19 47.19 -22.40
N ASP A 16 61.29 47.39 -21.08
CA ASP A 16 60.58 46.56 -20.09
C ASP A 16 59.07 46.66 -20.25
N PHE A 17 58.53 47.87 -20.42
CA PHE A 17 57.11 48.07 -20.69
C PHE A 17 56.66 47.38 -21.98
N ASN A 18 57.43 47.48 -23.07
CA ASN A 18 57.10 46.81 -24.32
C ASN A 18 57.05 45.28 -24.16
N ARG A 19 57.98 44.69 -23.39
CA ARG A 19 57.95 43.25 -23.08
C ARG A 19 56.70 42.89 -22.30
N ARG A 20 56.38 43.66 -21.26
CA ARG A 20 55.18 43.43 -20.43
C ARG A 20 53.88 43.60 -21.22
N VAL A 21 53.80 44.57 -22.13
CA VAL A 21 52.65 44.75 -23.02
C VAL A 21 52.49 43.54 -23.93
N ARG A 22 53.57 43.05 -24.55
CA ARG A 22 53.55 41.85 -25.37
C ARG A 22 53.07 40.61 -24.58
N ASP A 23 53.56 40.43 -23.36
CA ASP A 23 53.13 39.32 -22.50
C ASP A 23 51.63 39.42 -22.15
N LEU A 24 51.13 40.64 -21.92
CA LEU A 24 49.71 40.88 -21.67
C LEU A 24 48.87 40.61 -22.91
N GLU A 25 49.31 41.03 -24.09
CA GLU A 25 48.62 40.76 -25.35
C GLU A 25 48.51 39.25 -25.61
N GLU A 26 49.58 38.49 -25.35
CA GLU A 26 49.56 37.03 -25.48
C GLU A 26 48.59 36.39 -24.49
N LYS A 27 48.60 36.83 -23.22
CA LYS A 27 47.64 36.36 -22.21
C LYS A 27 46.19 36.67 -22.60
N VAL A 28 45.92 37.87 -23.12
CA VAL A 28 44.58 38.26 -23.59
C VAL A 28 44.14 37.38 -24.75
N ARG A 29 45.02 37.11 -25.73
CA ARG A 29 44.71 36.18 -26.84
C ARG A 29 44.39 34.77 -26.34
N ASN A 30 45.18 34.26 -25.41
CA ASN A 30 44.94 32.95 -24.81
C ASN A 30 43.64 32.90 -24.00
N LEU A 31 43.31 33.96 -23.27
CA LEU A 31 42.03 34.06 -22.55
C LEU A 31 40.85 34.08 -23.52
N ASN A 32 40.92 34.87 -24.59
CA ASN A 32 39.86 34.92 -25.60
C ASN A 32 39.64 33.55 -26.26
N ALA A 33 40.72 32.84 -26.59
CA ALA A 33 40.60 31.48 -27.12
C ALA A 33 39.89 30.53 -26.15
N ARG A 34 40.23 30.60 -24.85
CA ARG A 34 39.59 29.78 -23.81
C ARG A 34 38.12 30.14 -23.58
N VAL A 35 37.78 31.42 -23.66
CA VAL A 35 36.39 31.88 -23.54
C VAL A 35 35.57 31.34 -24.70
N ASN A 36 36.06 31.45 -25.94
CA ASN A 36 35.36 30.91 -27.11
C ASN A 36 35.12 29.40 -26.99
N THR A 37 36.14 28.63 -26.58
CA THR A 37 35.97 27.18 -26.36
C THR A 37 34.94 26.87 -25.26
N LEU A 38 34.91 27.67 -24.21
CA LEU A 38 33.95 27.52 -23.12
C LEU A 38 32.52 27.86 -23.60
N ASP A 39 32.36 28.91 -24.40
CA ASP A 39 31.09 29.29 -25.00
C ASP A 39 30.57 28.18 -25.92
N ASP A 40 31.41 27.64 -26.80
CA ASP A 40 31.07 26.50 -27.67
C ASP A 40 30.62 25.29 -26.83
N THR A 41 31.39 24.94 -25.79
CA THR A 41 31.07 23.81 -24.90
C THR A 41 29.75 24.04 -24.16
N LEU A 42 29.46 25.27 -23.74
CA LEU A 42 28.21 25.61 -23.07
C LEU A 42 27.03 25.53 -24.03
N LEU A 43 27.18 25.98 -25.27
CA LEU A 43 26.15 25.87 -26.29
C LEU A 43 25.82 24.39 -26.56
N ASP A 44 26.84 23.56 -26.76
CA ASP A 44 26.68 22.13 -26.98
C ASP A 44 25.97 21.45 -25.80
N LYS A 45 26.45 21.71 -24.57
CA LYS A 45 25.85 21.13 -23.35
C LYS A 45 24.42 21.60 -23.11
N THR A 46 24.11 22.84 -23.49
CA THR A 46 22.74 23.36 -23.39
C THR A 46 21.83 22.72 -24.43
N GLY A 47 22.34 22.47 -25.63
CA GLY A 47 21.66 21.71 -26.68
C GLY A 47 21.33 20.30 -26.23
N ASP A 48 22.35 19.55 -25.80
CA ASP A 48 22.20 18.18 -25.27
C ASP A 48 21.12 18.12 -24.17
N LEU A 49 21.17 19.05 -23.21
CA LEU A 49 20.22 19.10 -22.11
C LEU A 49 18.79 19.44 -22.57
N SER A 50 18.65 20.25 -23.62
CA SER A 50 17.34 20.55 -24.22
C SER A 50 16.74 19.31 -24.87
N ASP A 51 17.56 18.53 -25.58
CA ASP A 51 17.14 17.28 -26.23
C ASP A 51 16.76 16.23 -25.18
N ASP A 52 17.60 16.02 -24.16
CA ASP A 52 17.30 15.12 -23.04
C ASP A 52 15.98 15.49 -22.33
N MET A 53 15.70 16.79 -22.18
CA MET A 53 14.45 17.27 -21.58
C MET A 53 13.24 17.04 -22.49
N GLN A 54 13.42 17.02 -23.79
CA GLN A 54 12.36 16.70 -24.74
C GLN A 54 12.04 15.20 -24.70
N ASP A 55 13.06 14.35 -24.74
CA ASP A 55 12.91 12.90 -24.64
C ASP A 55 12.21 12.50 -23.34
N LEU A 56 12.61 13.10 -22.19
CA LEU A 56 11.94 12.87 -20.91
C LEU A 56 10.46 13.28 -20.89
N ARG A 57 10.08 14.31 -21.66
CA ARG A 57 8.67 14.73 -21.76
C ARG A 57 7.87 13.73 -22.57
N ASP A 58 8.44 13.22 -23.65
CA ASP A 58 7.80 12.24 -24.51
C ASP A 58 7.61 10.92 -23.75
N ASP A 59 8.64 10.44 -23.04
CA ASP A 59 8.55 9.28 -22.15
C ASP A 59 7.46 9.44 -21.08
N MET A 60 7.38 10.62 -20.46
CA MET A 60 6.33 10.93 -19.47
C MET A 60 4.93 10.92 -20.09
N SER A 61 4.78 11.34 -21.35
CA SER A 61 3.50 11.26 -22.05
C SER A 61 3.11 9.80 -22.29
N GLU A 62 4.05 8.97 -22.76
CA GLU A 62 3.80 7.54 -22.99
C GLU A 62 3.40 6.83 -21.68
N ILE A 63 4.09 7.12 -20.58
CA ILE A 63 3.75 6.56 -19.27
C ILE A 63 2.32 6.94 -18.85
N ARG A 64 1.90 8.19 -19.08
CA ARG A 64 0.54 8.63 -18.77
C ARG A 64 -0.49 7.88 -19.59
N ASP A 65 -0.25 7.69 -20.87
CA ASP A 65 -1.17 6.96 -21.75
C ASP A 65 -1.27 5.48 -21.33
N ARG A 66 -0.14 4.86 -20.98
CA ARG A 66 -0.12 3.48 -20.44
C ARG A 66 -0.86 3.37 -19.12
N LEU A 67 -0.72 4.34 -18.21
CA LEU A 67 -1.47 4.39 -16.96
C LEU A 67 -2.98 4.53 -17.19
N ALA A 68 -3.38 5.39 -18.12
CA ALA A 68 -4.78 5.55 -18.48
C ALA A 68 -5.39 4.25 -19.03
N ASN A 69 -4.65 3.55 -19.91
CA ASN A 69 -5.07 2.25 -20.43
C ASN A 69 -5.18 1.19 -19.32
N MET A 70 -4.19 1.11 -18.43
CA MET A 70 -4.27 0.19 -17.27
C MET A 70 -5.46 0.50 -16.36
N GLU A 71 -5.82 1.77 -16.18
CA GLU A 71 -7.00 2.14 -15.40
C GLU A 71 -8.30 1.63 -16.05
N VAL A 72 -8.38 1.67 -17.39
CA VAL A 72 -9.49 1.10 -18.16
C VAL A 72 -9.54 -0.42 -17.98
N ASP A 73 -8.41 -1.11 -18.15
CA ASP A 73 -8.32 -2.56 -17.99
C ASP A 73 -8.72 -3.00 -16.57
N ILE A 74 -8.26 -2.29 -15.54
CA ILE A 74 -8.65 -2.57 -14.14
C ILE A 74 -10.16 -2.38 -13.94
N LYS A 75 -10.77 -1.36 -14.56
CA LYS A 75 -12.22 -1.16 -14.50
C LYS A 75 -12.96 -2.30 -15.20
N GLU A 76 -12.44 -2.81 -16.31
CA GLU A 76 -13.01 -3.95 -17.03
C GLU A 76 -12.91 -5.23 -16.21
N ILE A 77 -11.74 -5.57 -15.68
CA ILE A 77 -11.53 -6.71 -14.77
C ILE A 77 -12.49 -6.63 -13.58
N ASN A 78 -12.67 -5.45 -12.99
CA ASN A 78 -13.62 -5.27 -11.88
C ASN A 78 -15.09 -5.50 -12.28
N ARG A 79 -15.46 -5.14 -13.52
CA ARG A 79 -16.81 -5.43 -14.04
C ARG A 79 -16.99 -6.92 -14.29
N GLU A 80 -15.98 -7.59 -14.84
CA GLU A 80 -16.02 -9.04 -15.06
C GLU A 80 -16.05 -9.80 -13.75
N LYS A 81 -15.23 -9.40 -12.77
CA LYS A 81 -15.21 -9.98 -11.41
C LYS A 81 -16.62 -10.08 -10.80
N ARG A 82 -17.48 -9.08 -11.02
CA ARG A 82 -18.85 -9.06 -10.49
C ARG A 82 -19.78 -10.09 -11.15
N LYS A 83 -19.42 -10.67 -12.29
CA LYS A 83 -20.19 -11.72 -12.95
C LYS A 83 -19.89 -13.11 -12.38
N PHE A 84 -18.79 -13.27 -11.64
CA PHE A 84 -18.43 -14.53 -11.01
C PHE A 84 -19.19 -14.70 -9.69
N VAL A 85 -19.60 -15.94 -9.44
CA VAL A 85 -20.26 -16.33 -8.19
C VAL A 85 -19.25 -16.23 -7.04
N THR A 86 -19.67 -15.67 -5.93
CA THR A 86 -18.85 -15.58 -4.71
C THR A 86 -18.72 -16.95 -4.04
N SER A 87 -17.67 -17.13 -3.23
CA SER A 87 -17.49 -18.39 -2.48
C SER A 87 -18.66 -18.68 -1.54
N GLN A 88 -19.28 -17.64 -0.98
CA GLN A 88 -20.46 -17.79 -0.13
C GLN A 88 -21.67 -18.27 -0.95
N GLU A 89 -21.93 -17.69 -2.12
CA GLU A 89 -23.01 -18.15 -2.99
C GLU A 89 -22.78 -19.61 -3.45
N LEU A 90 -21.52 -20.03 -3.66
CA LEU A 90 -21.19 -21.43 -3.94
C LEU A 90 -21.47 -22.35 -2.75
N GLU A 91 -21.13 -21.93 -1.53
CA GLU A 91 -21.40 -22.69 -0.30
C GLU A 91 -22.90 -22.81 -0.02
N GLU A 92 -23.67 -21.74 -0.30
CA GLU A 92 -25.13 -21.78 -0.25
C GLU A 92 -25.68 -22.76 -1.30
N MET A 93 -25.18 -22.73 -2.54
CA MET A 93 -25.56 -23.69 -3.59
C MET A 93 -25.23 -25.14 -3.19
N GLU A 94 -24.08 -25.38 -2.56
CA GLU A 94 -23.66 -26.69 -2.04
C GLU A 94 -24.61 -27.17 -0.95
N ASN A 95 -24.92 -26.33 0.05
CA ASN A 95 -25.90 -26.65 1.10
C ASN A 95 -27.30 -26.95 0.52
N TYR A 96 -27.76 -26.17 -0.47
CA TYR A 96 -29.04 -26.45 -1.14
C TYR A 96 -29.01 -27.78 -1.90
N MET A 97 -27.90 -28.11 -2.57
CA MET A 97 -27.73 -29.40 -3.24
C MET A 97 -27.75 -30.55 -2.24
N ASP A 98 -27.07 -30.42 -1.11
CA ASP A 98 -27.05 -31.44 -0.05
C ASP A 98 -28.43 -31.65 0.58
N LEU A 99 -29.17 -30.57 0.81
CA LEU A 99 -30.55 -30.63 1.34
C LEU A 99 -31.53 -31.27 0.33
N MET A 100 -31.34 -31.03 -0.96
CA MET A 100 -32.18 -31.57 -2.03
C MET A 100 -31.75 -32.98 -2.47
N ASN A 101 -30.59 -33.46 -2.04
CA ASN A 101 -30.09 -34.77 -2.41
C ASN A 101 -30.93 -35.87 -1.73
N PRO A 102 -31.72 -36.67 -2.50
CA PRO A 102 -32.59 -37.69 -1.93
C PRO A 102 -31.83 -38.83 -1.22
N ILE A 103 -30.51 -38.91 -1.40
CA ILE A 103 -29.64 -39.86 -0.68
C ILE A 103 -29.39 -39.39 0.76
N ASN A 104 -29.31 -38.07 0.99
CA ASN A 104 -29.02 -37.48 2.31
C ASN A 104 -30.28 -36.91 2.99
N SER A 105 -31.33 -36.58 2.23
CA SER A 105 -32.56 -35.98 2.77
C SER A 105 -33.56 -37.07 3.21
N SER A 106 -33.57 -37.42 4.49
CA SER A 106 -34.68 -38.18 5.08
C SER A 106 -35.86 -37.23 5.30
N PHE A 107 -36.87 -37.28 4.41
CA PHE A 107 -38.11 -36.54 4.62
C PHE A 107 -38.95 -37.23 5.69
N ILE A 108 -39.17 -36.54 6.80
CA ILE A 108 -40.04 -36.99 7.90
C ILE A 108 -41.42 -36.38 7.73
N THR A 109 -42.46 -37.17 8.00
CA THR A 109 -43.83 -36.67 7.99
C THR A 109 -44.13 -35.84 9.24
N LYS A 110 -45.17 -35.00 9.16
CA LYS A 110 -45.57 -34.11 10.26
C LYS A 110 -45.86 -34.88 11.57
N SER A 111 -46.40 -36.08 11.46
CA SER A 111 -46.66 -36.98 12.60
C SER A 111 -45.34 -37.39 13.26
N GLU A 112 -44.40 -37.91 12.48
CA GLU A 112 -43.11 -38.40 12.98
C GLU A 112 -42.29 -37.28 13.63
N ALA A 113 -42.32 -36.07 13.06
CA ALA A 113 -41.64 -34.91 13.66
C ALA A 113 -42.24 -34.50 15.02
N GLN A 114 -43.55 -34.68 15.20
CA GLN A 114 -44.24 -34.35 16.43
C GLN A 114 -43.96 -35.40 17.52
N ASP A 115 -43.91 -36.68 17.14
CA ASP A 115 -43.57 -37.78 18.04
C ASP A 115 -42.12 -37.64 18.59
N MET A 116 -41.17 -37.22 17.75
CA MET A 116 -39.78 -36.98 18.17
C MET A 116 -39.62 -35.78 19.13
N LEU A 117 -40.49 -34.76 19.02
CA LEU A 117 -40.49 -33.63 19.94
C LEU A 117 -41.06 -34.01 21.32
N GLU A 118 -42.05 -34.90 21.34
CA GLU A 118 -42.64 -35.41 22.58
C GLU A 118 -41.68 -36.35 23.32
N GLU A 119 -40.95 -37.22 22.61
CA GLU A 119 -39.90 -38.07 23.20
C GLU A 119 -38.76 -37.25 23.84
N ASN A 120 -38.23 -36.25 23.12
CA ASN A 120 -37.15 -35.40 23.65
C ASN A 120 -37.56 -34.60 24.90
N ASN A 121 -38.82 -34.15 24.98
CA ASN A 121 -39.33 -33.46 26.17
C ASN A 121 -39.56 -34.42 27.36
N GLN A 122 -39.82 -35.69 27.09
CA GLN A 122 -39.95 -36.71 28.13
C GLN A 122 -38.58 -37.15 28.69
N GLU A 123 -37.54 -37.21 27.85
CA GLU A 123 -36.17 -37.49 28.30
C GLU A 123 -35.57 -36.36 29.16
N ALA A 124 -35.92 -35.10 28.88
CA ALA A 124 -35.41 -33.94 29.61
C ALA A 124 -35.98 -33.77 31.03
N MET A 125 -37.08 -34.46 31.39
CA MET A 125 -37.62 -34.45 32.76
C MET A 125 -38.06 -35.84 33.19
N SER A 126 -37.11 -36.64 33.68
CA SER A 126 -37.43 -37.79 34.51
C SER A 126 -38.18 -37.30 35.76
N LYS A 127 -39.48 -37.64 35.86
CA LYS A 127 -40.33 -37.32 37.02
C LYS A 127 -39.67 -37.66 38.37
N ASN A 128 -38.79 -38.66 38.38
CA ASN A 128 -38.04 -39.09 39.55
C ASN A 128 -36.97 -38.07 39.99
N GLU A 129 -36.36 -37.31 39.08
CA GLU A 129 -35.39 -36.27 39.46
C GLU A 129 -36.09 -35.07 40.08
N VAL A 130 -37.27 -34.71 39.55
CA VAL A 130 -38.10 -33.62 40.10
C VAL A 130 -38.59 -33.98 41.51
N GLU A 131 -39.09 -35.21 41.72
CA GLU A 131 -39.47 -35.69 43.06
C GLU A 131 -38.29 -35.69 44.03
N ASN A 132 -37.13 -36.20 43.61
CA ASN A 132 -35.92 -36.21 44.45
C ASN A 132 -35.42 -34.80 44.81
N LEU A 133 -35.65 -33.80 43.95
CA LEU A 133 -35.25 -32.41 44.19
C LEU A 133 -36.23 -31.72 45.14
N ILE A 134 -37.53 -32.05 45.05
CA ILE A 134 -38.56 -31.59 45.98
C ILE A 134 -38.32 -32.19 47.38
N ASP A 135 -38.07 -33.50 47.47
CA ASP A 135 -37.82 -34.19 48.74
C ASP A 135 -36.55 -33.70 49.46
N ARG A 136 -35.48 -33.41 48.71
CA ARG A 136 -34.27 -32.79 49.30
C ARG A 136 -34.55 -31.40 49.86
N LYS A 137 -35.36 -30.59 49.18
CA LYS A 137 -35.72 -29.25 49.67
C LYS A 137 -36.61 -29.32 50.90
N LEU A 138 -37.57 -30.25 50.93
CA LEU A 138 -38.44 -30.47 52.10
C LEU A 138 -37.63 -30.92 53.32
N LYS A 139 -36.73 -31.89 53.18
CA LYS A 139 -35.85 -32.33 54.29
C LYS A 139 -34.91 -31.25 54.82
N ASN A 140 -34.47 -30.32 53.96
CA ASN A 140 -33.63 -29.21 54.40
C ASN A 140 -34.43 -28.16 55.17
N LEU A 141 -35.70 -27.93 54.81
CA LEU A 141 -36.59 -27.02 55.54
C LEU A 141 -37.00 -27.56 56.91
N GLU A 142 -37.23 -28.88 57.03
CA GLU A 142 -37.51 -29.54 58.32
C GLU A 142 -36.32 -29.41 59.28
N LYS A 143 -35.09 -29.61 58.79
CA LYS A 143 -33.88 -29.42 59.60
C LYS A 143 -33.66 -27.98 60.06
N GLU A 144 -34.04 -26.99 59.24
CA GLU A 144 -33.98 -25.59 59.64
C GLU A 144 -35.06 -25.22 60.67
N GLN A 145 -36.22 -25.89 60.65
CA GLN A 145 -37.26 -25.72 61.67
C GLN A 145 -36.88 -26.40 62.99
N ASP A 146 -36.38 -27.64 62.97
CA ASP A 146 -35.92 -28.34 64.18
C ASP A 146 -34.77 -27.60 64.88
N PHE A 147 -33.86 -27.00 64.11
CA PHE A 147 -32.77 -26.20 64.66
C PHE A 147 -33.26 -24.89 65.30
N ARG A 148 -34.37 -24.33 64.82
CA ARG A 148 -35.00 -23.14 65.41
C ARG A 148 -35.80 -23.47 66.66
N GLU A 149 -36.39 -24.66 66.76
CA GLU A 149 -37.13 -25.10 67.95
C GLU A 149 -36.19 -25.52 69.09
N ALA A 150 -35.00 -26.07 68.78
CA ALA A 150 -34.01 -26.45 69.80
C ALA A 150 -33.26 -25.26 70.45
N GLN A 151 -33.44 -24.03 69.95
CA GLN A 151 -32.80 -22.82 70.49
C GLN A 151 -33.74 -21.91 71.30
N ASN A 152 -35.00 -22.31 71.52
CA ASN A 152 -35.97 -21.59 72.37
C ASN A 152 -36.27 -22.33 73.67
#